data_AF-A0A7X8ZY34-F1
#
_entry.id   AF-A0A7X8ZY34-F1
#
_cell.length_a   1.000
_cell.length_b   1.000
_cell.length_c   1.000
_cell.angle_alpha   90.00
_cell.angle_beta   90.00
_cell.angle_gamma   90.00
#
_symmetry.space_group_name_H-M   'P 1'
#
loop_
_entity.id
_entity.type
_entity.pdbx_description
1 polymer ?
#
loop_
_entity_poly.entity_id
_entity_poly.type
_entity_poly.pdbx_seq_one_letter_code
_entity_poly.pdbx_strand_id
1 'polypeptide(L)'
;NALCNIVPAAEYNFYVDPEAAKLVLQSGIEMTMVGWDMCTDYSLMFDEEHAEIESFCTAGSQFFKDVNKVVKKFNKEVHKLNGTTHPDTLLVAIAADERIMEKSNKYYVDVETKGELTRGYSLVDINGRLGKEPNVRVCEKVDRDLFKEHLYEVLKAID
;
A
#
# COMPACT_ATOMS: atom_id res chain seq x y z
N ASN A 1 -9.35 -12.72 -7.50
CA ASN A 1 -7.92 -12.72 -7.84
C ASN A 1 -7.50 -11.29 -8.05
N ALA A 2 -6.64 -10.77 -7.18
CA ALA A 2 -6.03 -9.45 -7.30
C ALA A 2 -4.57 -9.61 -7.73
N LEU A 3 -3.99 -8.56 -8.32
CA LEU A 3 -2.57 -8.51 -8.65
C LEU A 3 -1.73 -8.56 -7.35
N CYS A 4 -0.58 -9.24 -7.39
CA CYS A 4 0.40 -9.32 -6.29
C CYS A 4 1.80 -8.95 -6.80
N ASN A 5 2.77 -8.71 -5.91
CA ASN A 5 4.06 -8.11 -6.29
C ASN A 5 5.26 -9.09 -6.30
N ILE A 6 5.42 -9.99 -5.33
CA ILE A 6 6.59 -10.88 -5.23
C ILE A 6 6.35 -12.23 -5.91
N VAL A 7 5.16 -12.81 -5.70
CA VAL A 7 4.68 -14.03 -6.35
C VAL A 7 3.21 -13.82 -6.74
N PRO A 8 2.65 -14.61 -7.67
CA PRO A 8 1.29 -14.39 -8.15
C PRO A 8 0.20 -14.35 -7.07
N ALA A 9 0.46 -14.95 -5.91
CA ALA A 9 -0.50 -15.10 -4.83
C ALA A 9 -0.16 -14.32 -3.55
N ALA A 10 0.91 -13.52 -3.49
CA ALA A 10 1.25 -12.84 -2.25
C ALA A 10 1.93 -11.49 -2.44
N GLU A 11 1.62 -10.59 -1.51
CA GLU A 11 2.36 -9.35 -1.30
C GLU A 11 3.64 -9.65 -0.50
N TYR A 12 4.71 -8.92 -0.79
CA TYR A 12 6.06 -9.11 -0.25
C TYR A 12 6.12 -9.20 1.28
N ASN A 13 5.51 -8.26 2.02
CA ASN A 13 5.60 -8.23 3.48
C ASN A 13 4.96 -9.47 4.10
N PHE A 14 3.82 -9.92 3.56
CA PHE A 14 3.17 -11.16 3.99
C PHE A 14 3.94 -12.41 3.55
N TYR A 15 4.58 -12.39 2.38
CA TYR A 15 5.33 -13.52 1.85
C TYR A 15 6.63 -13.80 2.60
N VAL A 16 7.33 -12.75 3.02
CA VAL A 16 8.62 -12.86 3.71
C VAL A 16 8.49 -13.56 5.05
N ASP A 17 7.48 -13.21 5.85
CA ASP A 17 7.21 -13.85 7.15
C ASP A 17 5.69 -14.02 7.40
N PRO A 18 5.03 -14.99 6.74
CA PRO A 18 3.61 -15.24 6.89
C PRO A 18 3.26 -15.77 8.27
N GLU A 19 4.18 -16.45 8.95
CA GLU A 19 3.98 -16.92 10.31
C GLU A 19 3.85 -15.73 11.28
N ALA A 20 4.75 -14.75 11.21
CA ALA A 20 4.64 -13.53 12.00
C ALA A 20 3.39 -12.71 11.64
N ALA A 21 3.10 -12.55 10.35
CA ALA A 21 1.91 -11.82 9.91
C ALA A 21 0.62 -12.46 10.43
N LYS A 22 0.53 -13.80 10.40
CA LYS A 22 -0.59 -14.54 10.98
C LYS A 22 -0.72 -14.27 12.49
N LEU A 23 0.38 -14.30 13.24
CA LEU A 23 0.35 -13.99 14.68
C LEU A 23 -0.14 -12.57 14.96
N VAL A 24 0.31 -11.58 14.19
CA VAL A 24 -0.15 -10.19 14.33
C VAL A 24 -1.64 -10.07 14.05
N LEU A 25 -2.12 -10.65 12.95
CA LEU A 25 -3.54 -10.63 12.58
C LEU A 25 -4.46 -11.32 13.61
N GLN A 26 -3.93 -12.28 14.36
CA GLN A 26 -4.66 -13.01 15.40
C GLN A 26 -4.41 -12.48 16.82
N SER A 27 -3.68 -11.36 16.97
CA SER A 27 -3.29 -10.80 18.27
C SER A 27 -4.44 -10.17 19.06
N GLY A 28 -5.55 -9.83 18.39
CA GLY A 28 -6.66 -9.07 18.97
C GLY A 28 -6.43 -7.55 19.07
N ILE A 29 -5.30 -7.05 18.55
CA ILE A 29 -5.04 -5.61 18.43
C ILE A 29 -5.96 -5.01 17.36
N GLU A 30 -6.48 -3.81 17.59
CA GLU A 30 -7.26 -3.11 16.56
C GLU A 30 -6.34 -2.70 15.40
N MET A 31 -6.62 -3.21 14.21
CA MET A 31 -5.76 -3.07 13.04
C MET A 31 -6.50 -2.48 11.85
N THR A 32 -5.78 -1.65 11.10
CA THR A 32 -6.16 -1.21 9.76
C THR A 32 -5.19 -1.78 8.75
N MET A 33 -5.69 -2.32 7.64
CA MET A 33 -4.89 -2.86 6.56
C MET A 33 -5.19 -2.10 5.27
N VAL A 34 -4.14 -1.58 4.64
CA VAL A 34 -4.16 -1.02 3.28
C VAL A 34 -3.50 -2.05 2.36
N GLY A 35 -4.28 -2.63 1.46
CA GLY A 35 -3.82 -3.68 0.57
C GLY A 35 -2.93 -3.15 -0.57
N TRP A 36 -2.19 -4.06 -1.21
CA TRP A 36 -1.37 -3.76 -2.38
C TRP A 36 -2.21 -3.24 -3.57
N ASP A 37 -3.43 -3.73 -3.71
CA ASP A 37 -4.41 -3.27 -4.69
C ASP A 37 -4.73 -1.77 -4.55
N MET A 38 -4.94 -1.30 -3.31
CA MET A 38 -5.10 0.14 -3.05
C MET A 38 -3.86 0.94 -3.46
N CYS A 39 -2.68 0.36 -3.26
CA CYS A 39 -1.42 1.00 -3.61
C CYS A 39 -1.24 1.09 -5.13
N THR A 40 -1.57 0.04 -5.87
CA THR A 40 -1.46 0.05 -7.33
C THR A 40 -2.50 0.95 -7.99
N ASP A 41 -3.65 1.18 -7.37
CA ASP A 41 -4.71 1.99 -7.96
C ASP A 41 -4.60 3.47 -7.57
N TYR A 42 -4.16 3.77 -6.35
CA TYR A 42 -4.26 5.13 -5.78
C TYR A 42 -2.93 5.76 -5.36
N SER A 43 -1.88 4.99 -5.07
CA SER A 43 -0.57 5.53 -4.63
C SER A 43 0.43 5.77 -5.75
N LEU A 44 0.02 5.55 -7.00
CA LEU A 44 0.87 5.77 -8.16
C LEU A 44 1.16 7.26 -8.35
N MET A 45 2.44 7.61 -8.36
CA MET A 45 2.92 8.93 -8.75
C MET A 45 3.46 8.85 -10.17
N PHE A 46 2.77 9.47 -11.12
CA PHE A 46 3.11 9.44 -12.54
C PHE A 46 4.31 10.33 -12.86
N ASP A 47 4.91 10.13 -14.04
CA ASP A 47 6.08 10.89 -14.48
C ASP A 47 5.83 12.41 -14.48
N GLU A 48 4.61 12.85 -14.81
CA GLU A 48 4.19 14.25 -14.78
C GLU A 48 4.13 14.80 -13.36
N GLU A 49 3.65 14.01 -12.41
CA GLU A 49 3.58 14.40 -10.99
C GLU A 49 4.96 14.40 -10.33
N HIS A 50 5.87 13.53 -10.79
CA HIS A 50 7.29 13.63 -10.44
C HIS A 50 7.89 14.94 -10.93
N ALA A 51 7.61 15.34 -12.18
CA ALA A 51 8.08 16.61 -12.71
C ALA A 51 7.50 17.80 -11.93
N GLU A 52 6.24 17.72 -11.51
CA GLU A 52 5.61 18.72 -10.61
C GLU A 52 6.34 18.79 -9.26
N ILE A 53 6.60 17.64 -8.62
CA ILE A 53 7.38 17.60 -7.37
C ILE A 53 8.76 18.24 -7.55
N GLU A 54 9.49 17.88 -8.62
CA GLU A 54 10.81 18.45 -8.90
C GLU A 54 10.77 19.98 -9.04
N SER A 55 9.67 20.54 -9.56
CA SER A 55 9.49 21.99 -9.70
C SER A 55 9.37 22.75 -8.37
N PHE A 56 9.12 22.05 -7.25
CA PHE A 56 9.06 22.69 -5.93
C PHE A 56 10.42 23.22 -5.48
N CYS A 57 11.52 22.68 -6.02
CA CYS A 57 12.89 23.13 -5.73
C CYS A 57 13.23 23.19 -4.22
N THR A 58 12.75 22.23 -3.43
CA THR A 58 13.00 22.10 -1.99
C THR A 58 13.95 20.93 -1.69
N ALA A 59 14.52 20.86 -0.48
CA ALA A 59 15.28 19.67 -0.07
C ALA A 59 14.40 18.41 -0.05
N GLY A 60 13.12 18.55 0.33
CA GLY A 60 12.13 17.48 0.27
C GLY A 60 11.93 16.94 -1.13
N SER A 61 11.74 17.80 -2.14
CA SER A 61 11.54 17.36 -3.52
C SER A 61 12.79 16.72 -4.12
N GLN A 62 13.98 17.25 -3.80
CA GLN A 62 15.25 16.67 -4.22
C GLN A 62 15.46 15.28 -3.59
N PHE A 63 15.20 15.14 -2.29
CA PHE A 63 15.25 13.84 -1.61
C PHE A 63 14.26 12.84 -2.22
N PHE A 64 13.01 13.25 -2.43
CA PHE A 64 11.98 12.40 -3.04
C PHE A 64 12.42 11.88 -4.41
N LYS A 65 12.95 12.77 -5.26
CA LYS A 65 13.52 12.38 -6.55
C LYS A 65 14.63 11.34 -6.38
N ASP A 66 15.58 11.60 -5.49
CA ASP A 66 16.78 10.76 -5.34
C ASP A 66 16.45 9.34 -4.87
N VAL A 67 15.57 9.17 -3.88
CA VAL A 67 15.21 7.83 -3.38
C VAL A 67 14.39 7.03 -4.39
N ASN A 68 13.60 7.71 -5.22
CA ASN A 68 12.70 7.06 -6.17
C ASN A 68 13.34 6.72 -7.52
N LYS A 69 14.57 7.18 -7.80
CA LYS A 69 15.28 6.92 -9.07
C LYS A 69 15.32 5.44 -9.45
N VAL A 70 15.63 4.57 -8.50
CA VAL A 70 15.78 3.13 -8.73
C VAL A 70 14.41 2.49 -8.97
N VAL A 71 13.43 2.80 -8.12
CA VAL A 71 12.06 2.27 -8.24
C VAL A 71 11.41 2.70 -9.55
N LYS A 72 11.58 3.98 -9.93
CA LYS A 72 11.07 4.51 -11.19
C LYS A 72 11.61 3.75 -12.41
N LYS A 73 12.91 3.46 -12.42
CA LYS A 73 13.53 2.66 -13.48
C LYS A 73 13.00 1.23 -13.48
N PHE A 74 12.96 0.58 -12.32
CA PHE A 74 12.48 -0.79 -12.16
C PHE A 74 11.01 -0.96 -12.60
N ASN A 75 10.13 -0.06 -12.15
CA ASN A 75 8.72 -0.07 -12.51
C ASN A 75 8.48 0.06 -14.01
N LYS A 76 9.25 0.93 -14.68
CA LYS A 76 9.18 1.11 -16.13
C LYS A 76 9.67 -0.13 -16.89
N GLU A 77 10.77 -0.73 -16.44
CA GLU A 77 11.40 -1.87 -17.11
C GLU A 77 10.66 -3.19 -16.87
N VAL A 78 10.26 -3.47 -15.64
CA VAL A 78 9.70 -4.76 -15.20
C VAL A 78 8.17 -4.73 -15.19
N HIS A 79 7.57 -3.76 -14.49
CA HIS A 79 6.12 -3.68 -14.31
C HIS A 79 5.39 -2.96 -15.44
N LYS A 80 6.13 -2.36 -16.39
CA LYS A 80 5.60 -1.54 -17.50
C LYS A 80 4.69 -0.40 -17.00
N LEU A 81 5.05 0.15 -15.84
CA LEU A 81 4.33 1.19 -15.15
C LEU A 81 5.08 2.52 -15.31
N ASN A 82 4.37 3.59 -15.70
CA ASN A 82 4.93 4.92 -15.88
C ASN A 82 4.84 5.74 -14.60
N GLY A 83 5.63 5.37 -13.59
CA GLY A 83 5.65 6.06 -12.30
C GLY A 83 6.22 5.21 -11.17
N THR A 84 5.95 5.66 -9.94
CA THR A 84 6.33 4.95 -8.71
C THR A 84 5.13 4.67 -7.83
N THR A 85 5.11 3.48 -7.23
CA THR A 85 4.13 3.08 -6.21
C THR A 85 4.63 3.50 -4.83
N HIS A 86 3.74 3.98 -3.97
CA HIS A 86 4.07 4.48 -2.64
C HIS A 86 3.20 3.86 -1.55
N PRO A 87 3.28 2.53 -1.33
CA PRO A 87 2.41 1.83 -0.39
C PRO A 87 2.55 2.36 1.04
N ASP A 88 3.80 2.49 1.52
CA ASP A 88 4.08 2.92 2.88
C ASP A 88 3.73 4.40 3.09
N THR A 89 4.00 5.25 2.09
CA THR A 89 3.62 6.67 2.13
C THR A 89 2.11 6.81 2.21
N LEU A 90 1.34 6.02 1.46
CA LEU A 90 -0.12 6.03 1.51
C LEU A 90 -0.63 5.60 2.89
N LEU A 91 -0.08 4.52 3.47
CA LEU A 91 -0.45 4.07 4.81
C LEU A 91 -0.20 5.14 5.87
N VAL A 92 0.97 5.79 5.82
CA VAL A 92 1.32 6.89 6.75
C VAL A 92 0.40 8.09 6.55
N ALA A 93 0.08 8.44 5.30
CA ALA A 93 -0.86 9.53 5.00
C ALA A 93 -2.25 9.23 5.58
N ILE A 94 -2.78 8.03 5.39
CA ILE A 94 -4.08 7.61 5.99
C ILE A 94 -4.03 7.65 7.52
N ALA A 95 -2.91 7.25 8.13
CA ALA A 95 -2.74 7.31 9.57
C ALA A 95 -2.69 8.76 10.09
N ALA A 96 -2.19 9.71 9.28
CA ALA A 96 -2.16 11.13 9.61
C ALA A 96 -3.51 11.82 9.36
N ASP A 97 -4.24 11.42 8.31
CA ASP A 97 -5.57 11.91 7.97
C ASP A 97 -6.47 10.78 7.45
N GLU A 98 -7.38 10.32 8.31
CA GLU A 98 -8.32 9.24 7.98
C GLU A 98 -9.27 9.60 6.81
N ARG A 99 -9.42 10.89 6.45
CA ARG A 99 -10.27 11.31 5.32
C ARG A 99 -9.76 10.77 3.98
N ILE A 100 -8.47 10.46 3.88
CA ILE A 100 -7.87 9.83 2.70
C ILE A 100 -8.49 8.45 2.47
N MET A 101 -8.91 7.74 3.52
CA MET A 101 -9.59 6.44 3.40
C MET A 101 -11.10 6.64 3.24
N GLU A 102 -11.54 6.87 2.00
CA GLU A 102 -12.96 7.13 1.68
C GLU A 102 -13.89 5.97 2.04
N LYS A 103 -13.39 4.73 1.93
CA LYS A 103 -14.17 3.53 2.21
C LYS A 103 -13.33 2.46 2.87
N SER A 104 -13.86 1.88 3.93
CA SER A 104 -13.30 0.70 4.58
C SER A 104 -14.41 -0.17 5.15
N ASN A 105 -14.08 -1.42 5.46
CA ASN A 105 -15.00 -2.33 6.14
C ASN A 105 -14.22 -3.30 7.03
N LYS A 106 -14.89 -3.92 8.02
CA LYS A 106 -14.28 -4.93 8.89
C LYS A 106 -14.46 -6.31 8.27
N TYR A 107 -13.35 -7.04 8.12
CA TYR A 107 -13.34 -8.41 7.61
C TYR A 107 -12.56 -9.34 8.54
N TYR A 108 -12.84 -10.64 8.41
CA TYR A 108 -11.91 -11.64 8.89
C TYR A 108 -10.77 -11.77 7.86
N VAL A 109 -9.54 -11.59 8.35
CA VAL A 109 -8.32 -11.66 7.57
C VAL A 109 -7.38 -12.69 8.19
N ASP A 110 -6.82 -13.55 7.34
CA ASP A 110 -5.84 -14.56 7.74
C ASP A 110 -4.76 -14.73 6.67
N VAL A 111 -3.65 -15.38 7.03
CA VAL A 111 -2.52 -15.61 6.14
C VAL A 111 -2.24 -17.10 5.98
N GLU A 112 -2.07 -17.51 4.72
CA GLU A 112 -1.67 -18.87 4.35
C GLU A 112 -0.17 -19.10 4.63
N THR A 113 0.15 -20.16 5.37
CA THR A 113 1.51 -20.44 5.90
C THR A 113 2.06 -21.79 5.44
N LYS A 114 1.25 -22.67 4.86
CA LYS A 114 1.59 -24.06 4.56
C LYS A 114 1.60 -24.39 3.07
N GLY A 115 0.79 -23.69 2.27
CA GLY A 115 0.65 -23.96 0.84
C GLY A 115 1.93 -23.71 0.02
N GLU A 116 2.12 -24.49 -1.04
CA GLU A 116 3.25 -24.33 -1.97
C GLU A 116 3.06 -23.14 -2.92
N LEU A 117 1.85 -22.96 -3.46
CA LEU A 117 1.55 -21.92 -4.45
C LEU A 117 1.05 -20.61 -3.83
N THR A 118 0.59 -20.65 -2.58
CA THR A 118 -0.14 -19.55 -1.93
C THR A 118 0.46 -19.13 -0.60
N ARG A 119 1.72 -19.47 -0.34
CA ARG A 119 2.45 -18.96 0.84
C ARG A 119 2.35 -17.44 0.89
N GLY A 120 1.98 -16.88 2.04
CA GLY A 120 1.84 -15.43 2.23
C GLY A 120 0.58 -14.82 1.63
N TYR A 121 -0.34 -15.61 1.08
CA TYR A 121 -1.62 -15.09 0.63
C TYR A 121 -2.42 -14.54 1.80
N SER A 122 -2.76 -13.26 1.73
CA SER A 122 -3.69 -12.60 2.66
C SER A 122 -5.13 -12.88 2.23
N LEU A 123 -5.76 -13.81 2.93
CA LEU A 123 -7.17 -14.11 2.76
C LEU A 123 -8.00 -13.00 3.42
N VAL A 124 -8.88 -12.36 2.64
CA VAL A 124 -9.89 -11.43 3.16
C VAL A 124 -11.26 -12.04 2.90
N ASP A 125 -11.98 -12.42 3.96
CA ASP A 125 -13.29 -13.07 3.84
C ASP A 125 -14.43 -12.05 3.66
N ILE A 126 -14.47 -11.44 2.49
CA ILE A 126 -15.44 -10.37 2.15
C ILE A 126 -16.90 -10.82 2.32
N ASN A 127 -17.17 -12.10 2.03
CA ASN A 127 -18.53 -12.66 2.04
C ASN A 127 -18.85 -13.44 3.33
N GLY A 128 -17.97 -13.42 4.33
CA GLY A 128 -18.16 -14.12 5.60
C GLY A 128 -18.32 -15.64 5.48
N ARG A 129 -17.72 -16.26 4.45
CA ARG A 129 -17.88 -17.70 4.17
C ARG A 129 -17.27 -18.60 5.24
N LEU A 130 -16.31 -18.09 6.01
CA LEU A 130 -15.65 -18.82 7.07
C LEU A 130 -16.40 -18.75 8.41
N GLY A 131 -17.41 -17.87 8.52
CA GLY A 131 -18.17 -17.67 9.77
C GLY A 131 -17.30 -17.23 10.95
N LYS A 132 -16.20 -16.54 10.67
CA LYS A 132 -15.27 -16.00 11.67
C LYS A 132 -15.60 -14.54 11.95
N GLU A 133 -15.38 -14.14 13.20
CA GLU A 133 -15.52 -12.74 13.59
C GLU A 133 -14.48 -11.86 12.88
N PRO A 134 -14.86 -10.69 12.34
CA PRO A 134 -13.92 -9.76 11.76
C PRO A 134 -12.82 -9.31 12.74
N ASN A 135 -11.57 -9.29 12.27
CA ASN A 135 -10.38 -8.92 13.06
C ASN A 135 -9.64 -7.69 12.52
N VAL A 136 -9.90 -7.26 11.28
CA VAL A 136 -9.17 -6.16 10.63
C VAL A 136 -10.12 -5.21 9.91
N ARG A 137 -9.88 -3.90 10.03
CA ARG A 137 -10.48 -2.87 9.17
C ARG A 137 -9.67 -2.79 7.87
N VAL A 138 -10.25 -3.16 6.74
CA VAL A 138 -9.57 -3.18 5.43
C VAL A 138 -10.01 -1.97 4.62
N CYS A 139 -9.05 -1.25 4.05
CA CYS A 139 -9.27 -0.15 3.13
C CYS A 139 -9.80 -0.66 1.78
N GLU A 140 -10.85 -0.05 1.26
CA GLU A 140 -11.48 -0.41 -0.02
C GLU A 140 -11.43 0.72 -1.05
N LYS A 141 -11.26 1.97 -0.60
CA LYS A 141 -11.18 3.13 -1.49
C LYS A 141 -10.38 4.25 -0.85
N VAL A 142 -9.58 4.91 -1.66
CA VAL A 142 -8.68 6.00 -1.27
C VAL A 142 -8.98 7.25 -2.09
N ASP A 143 -9.00 8.41 -1.43
CA ASP A 143 -8.97 9.72 -2.08
C ASP A 143 -7.53 10.02 -2.51
N ARG A 144 -7.25 9.75 -3.79
CA ARG A 144 -5.92 9.95 -4.39
C ARG A 144 -5.52 11.43 -4.42
N ASP A 145 -6.47 12.34 -4.63
CA ASP A 145 -6.17 13.76 -4.77
C ASP A 145 -5.78 14.34 -3.42
N LEU A 146 -6.53 13.98 -2.36
CA LEU A 146 -6.18 14.36 -0.99
C LEU A 146 -4.83 13.74 -0.56
N PHE A 147 -4.59 12.47 -0.88
CA PHE A 147 -3.28 11.83 -0.64
C PHE A 147 -2.13 12.63 -1.30
N LYS A 148 -2.30 13.01 -2.57
CA LYS A 148 -1.31 13.77 -3.32
C LYS A 148 -1.07 15.16 -2.73
N GLU A 149 -2.15 15.84 -2.34
CA GLU A 149 -2.09 17.15 -1.68
C GLU A 149 -1.22 17.08 -0.43
N HIS A 150 -1.49 16.13 0.47
CA HIS A 150 -0.68 15.93 1.68
C HIS A 150 0.79 15.63 1.37
N LEU A 151 1.07 14.78 0.38
CA LEU A 151 2.44 14.51 -0.03
C LEU A 151 3.13 15.79 -0.51
N TYR A 152 2.46 16.61 -1.32
CA TYR A 152 3.02 17.86 -1.83
C TYR A 152 3.27 18.87 -0.72
N GLU A 153 2.36 18.99 0.24
CA GLU A 153 2.54 19.85 1.42
C GLU A 153 3.79 19.46 2.21
N VAL A 154 3.95 18.17 2.52
CA VAL A 154 5.13 17.67 3.26
C VAL A 154 6.42 17.95 2.49
N LEU A 155 6.46 17.65 1.19
CA LEU A 155 7.68 17.86 0.40
C LEU A 155 8.05 19.34 0.25
N LYS A 156 7.06 20.24 0.19
CA LYS A 156 7.27 21.69 0.14
C LYS A 156 7.74 22.27 1.48
N ALA A 157 7.44 21.63 2.60
CA ALA A 157 7.79 22.11 3.94
C ALA A 157 9.22 21.74 4.38
N ILE A 158 9.93 20.90 3.62
CA ILE A 158 11.30 20.44 3.93
C ILE A 158 12.29 21.25 3.08
N ASP A 159 12.93 22.25 3.68
CA ASP A 159 13.95 23.14 3.08
C ASP A 159 15.39 22.68 3.30
#